data_AF-J1F8K4-F1
#
_entry.id   AF-J1F8K4-F1
#
_cell.length_a   1.000
_cell.length_b   1.000
_cell.length_c   1.000
_cell.angle_alpha   90.00
_cell.angle_beta   90.00
_cell.angle_gamma   90.00
#
_symmetry.space_group_name_H-M   'P 1'
#
loop_
_entity.id
_entity.type
_entity.pdbx_description
1 polymer ?
#
loop_
_entity_poly.entity_id
_entity_poly.type
_entity_poly.pdbx_seq_one_letter_code
_entity_poly.pdbx_strand_id
1 'polypeptide(L)'
;MRFISLLFIIFILSGEVEAKKRNFWTQNEKTSFKSKNKIQKQNLVVGGITADSFEDYKIKIRNHQISDDFHPFILISIFLVIIGAIFYISLNKKREFKNSTKSPKEFPLDLRVGGIVDVSSIQKRLLLNKKRLQMKIPQNLKGYVQSVGFIELDDEMQIFNVDVSENIDDKEPQFSLQVEVVKKDISAVKLFTNYGNIYPKNIAEWEEWIDGNEEKQPNIGGTEFITQTGINYHRVWNSGSDEVVRSKFIEKIINNIDEEKDVVSITSLYSREIENEIEYLSVSNIEDSEMNNFIQIRLGIVIRENELEIV
;
A
#
# COMPACT_ATOMS: atom_id res chain seq x y z
N MET A 1 -27.02 24.40 -50.56
CA MET A 1 -27.15 24.21 -49.11
C MET A 1 -26.72 22.80 -48.78
N ARG A 2 -25.52 22.64 -48.20
CA ARG A 2 -24.86 21.35 -47.93
C ARG A 2 -24.77 21.19 -46.41
N PHE A 3 -25.46 20.17 -45.87
CA PHE A 3 -25.32 19.70 -44.49
C PHE A 3 -24.78 18.27 -44.54
N ILE A 4 -23.49 18.13 -44.81
CA ILE A 4 -22.72 16.89 -44.62
C ILE A 4 -21.35 17.33 -44.14
N SER A 5 -21.11 17.26 -42.83
CA SER A 5 -19.80 17.12 -42.17
C SER A 5 -19.94 17.51 -40.70
N LEU A 6 -20.46 16.61 -39.86
CA LEU A 6 -20.23 16.71 -38.41
C LEU A 6 -20.31 15.36 -37.67
N LEU A 7 -20.11 14.25 -38.39
CA LEU A 7 -20.26 12.90 -37.82
C LEU A 7 -19.02 12.01 -38.01
N PHE A 8 -17.83 12.61 -38.18
CA PHE A 8 -16.59 11.88 -38.44
C PHE A 8 -15.43 12.14 -37.45
N ILE A 9 -15.66 12.86 -36.34
CA ILE A 9 -14.59 13.18 -35.37
C ILE A 9 -14.68 12.38 -34.06
N ILE A 10 -15.74 11.61 -33.82
CA ILE A 10 -15.86 10.80 -32.58
C ILE A 10 -15.28 9.38 -32.72
N PHE A 11 -14.95 8.93 -33.94
CA PHE A 11 -14.46 7.56 -34.19
C PHE A 11 -12.93 7.38 -34.17
N ILE A 12 -12.13 8.41 -33.85
CA ILE A 12 -10.65 8.32 -33.81
C ILE A 12 -10.10 8.31 -32.36
N LEU A 13 -10.95 8.40 -31.33
CA LEU A 13 -10.53 8.25 -29.92
C LEU A 13 -11.02 6.97 -29.24
N SER A 14 -11.75 6.11 -29.94
CA SER A 14 -12.07 4.74 -29.51
C SER A 14 -11.13 3.74 -30.17
N GLY A 15 -9.83 3.90 -29.92
CA GLY A 15 -8.86 2.83 -30.15
C GLY A 15 -9.11 1.75 -29.12
N GLU A 16 -9.72 0.64 -29.55
CA GLU A 16 -9.78 -0.62 -28.81
C GLU A 16 -8.37 -1.00 -28.36
N VAL A 17 -8.08 -0.83 -27.07
CA VAL A 17 -7.04 -1.59 -26.41
C VAL A 17 -7.75 -2.77 -25.77
N GLU A 18 -7.68 -3.91 -26.44
CA GLU A 18 -7.89 -5.23 -25.84
C GLU A 18 -7.08 -5.31 -24.53
N ALA A 19 -7.75 -5.13 -23.40
CA ALA A 19 -7.20 -5.40 -22.09
C ALA A 19 -7.09 -6.92 -21.90
N LYS A 20 -6.07 -7.52 -22.50
CA LYS A 20 -5.68 -8.91 -22.29
C LYS A 20 -4.20 -8.99 -21.92
N LYS A 21 -3.87 -8.52 -20.71
CA LYS A 21 -2.62 -8.90 -20.01
C LYS A 21 -2.88 -8.97 -18.51
N ARG A 22 -3.29 -10.16 -18.06
CA ARG A 22 -3.03 -10.59 -16.68
C ARG A 22 -1.54 -10.92 -16.62
N ASN A 23 -0.72 -10.01 -16.11
CA ASN A 23 0.64 -10.33 -15.72
C ASN A 23 0.59 -10.88 -14.29
N PHE A 24 0.39 -12.19 -14.17
CA PHE A 24 0.79 -12.90 -12.97
C PHE A 24 2.31 -13.02 -12.99
N TRP A 25 2.98 -12.49 -11.97
CA TRP A 25 4.34 -12.91 -11.64
C TRP A 25 4.23 -14.10 -10.70
N THR A 26 4.55 -15.28 -11.20
CA THR A 26 4.69 -16.50 -10.39
C THR A 26 6.03 -16.46 -9.65
N GLN A 27 6.02 -16.77 -8.35
CA GLN A 27 7.23 -17.07 -7.59
C GLN A 27 7.97 -18.26 -8.20
N ASN A 28 9.31 -18.22 -8.10
CA ASN A 28 10.21 -19.27 -8.51
C ASN A 28 9.80 -20.64 -7.94
N GLU A 29 9.44 -21.57 -8.82
CA GLU A 29 9.47 -22.99 -8.50
C GLU A 29 10.91 -23.41 -8.18
N LYS A 30 11.07 -24.05 -7.02
CA LYS A 30 12.29 -24.76 -6.62
C LYS A 30 12.58 -25.85 -7.66
N THR A 31 13.57 -25.64 -8.52
CA THR A 31 14.19 -26.73 -9.27
C THR A 31 15.29 -27.36 -8.44
N SER A 32 14.95 -28.47 -7.78
CA SER A 32 15.93 -29.43 -7.30
C SER A 32 16.52 -30.19 -8.49
N PHE A 33 17.77 -29.94 -8.87
CA PHE A 33 18.55 -30.94 -9.61
C PHE A 33 20.05 -30.84 -9.30
N LYS A 34 20.54 -31.84 -8.56
CA LYS A 34 21.95 -32.24 -8.56
C LYS A 34 22.27 -32.83 -9.93
N SER A 35 23.26 -32.30 -10.66
CA SER A 35 24.37 -33.11 -11.19
C SER A 35 25.50 -32.25 -11.72
N LYS A 36 26.72 -32.65 -11.38
CA LYS A 36 27.98 -32.16 -11.94
C LYS A 36 28.05 -32.48 -13.44
N ASN A 37 28.52 -31.55 -14.26
CA ASN A 37 29.60 -31.83 -15.22
C ASN A 37 30.27 -30.54 -15.72
N LYS A 38 31.61 -30.61 -15.76
CA LYS A 38 32.53 -29.62 -16.33
C LYS A 38 32.23 -29.41 -17.82
N ILE A 39 32.46 -28.20 -18.36
CA ILE A 39 33.51 -27.87 -19.36
C ILE A 39 33.37 -26.44 -19.92
N GLN A 40 34.50 -25.74 -19.86
CA GLN A 40 35.12 -24.69 -20.70
C GLN A 40 34.52 -23.29 -20.92
N LYS A 41 35.41 -22.33 -20.58
CA LYS A 41 35.59 -20.99 -21.16
C LYS A 41 35.58 -21.04 -22.69
N GLN A 42 34.81 -20.17 -23.34
CA GLN A 42 35.24 -19.33 -24.46
C GLN A 42 34.16 -18.32 -24.86
N ASN A 43 34.62 -17.11 -25.23
CA ASN A 43 33.94 -16.02 -25.95
C ASN A 43 33.14 -15.01 -25.13
N LEU A 44 33.89 -14.13 -24.44
CA LEU A 44 33.50 -12.72 -24.27
C LEU A 44 33.54 -12.03 -25.64
N VAL A 45 32.45 -11.36 -26.02
CA VAL A 45 32.46 -10.28 -27.01
C VAL A 45 31.93 -9.03 -26.33
N VAL A 46 32.84 -8.10 -26.06
CA VAL A 46 32.56 -6.71 -25.71
C VAL A 46 32.28 -5.99 -27.03
N GLY A 47 31.03 -5.59 -27.25
CA GLY A 47 30.63 -4.79 -28.42
C GLY A 47 30.24 -3.39 -27.97
N GLY A 48 31.20 -2.47 -27.98
CA GLY A 48 30.93 -1.04 -27.92
C GLY A 48 30.27 -0.59 -29.23
N ILE A 49 29.18 0.17 -29.14
CA ILE A 49 28.53 0.77 -30.30
C ILE A 49 29.02 2.21 -30.41
N THR A 50 29.93 2.43 -31.35
CA THR A 50 30.28 3.76 -31.87
C THR A 50 29.17 4.24 -32.81
N ALA A 51 28.78 5.50 -32.64
CA ALA A 51 27.85 6.21 -33.50
C ALA A 51 28.50 6.50 -34.85
N ASP A 52 28.01 5.87 -35.92
CA ASP A 52 28.18 6.33 -37.30
C ASP A 52 27.30 5.47 -38.23
N SER A 53 26.02 5.86 -38.40
CA SER A 53 25.24 5.65 -39.62
C SER A 53 23.83 6.25 -39.45
N PHE A 54 23.68 7.56 -39.67
CA PHE A 54 22.38 8.12 -40.01
C PHE A 54 22.30 8.22 -41.53
N GLU A 55 21.45 7.38 -42.13
CA GLU A 55 21.00 7.59 -43.50
C GLU A 55 20.05 8.81 -43.51
N ASP A 56 20.39 9.79 -44.35
CA ASP A 56 19.59 11.00 -44.59
C ASP A 56 18.25 10.64 -45.25
N TYR A 57 17.20 10.48 -44.45
CA TYR A 57 15.82 10.55 -44.95
C TYR A 57 15.46 12.02 -45.20
N LYS A 58 15.54 12.46 -46.46
CA LYS A 58 14.96 13.73 -46.92
C LYS A 58 13.43 13.71 -46.76
N ILE A 59 12.93 14.16 -45.61
CA ILE A 59 11.51 14.46 -45.43
C ILE A 59 11.19 15.72 -46.24
N LYS A 60 10.48 15.55 -47.34
CA LYS A 60 9.94 16.66 -48.14
C LYS A 60 8.67 17.18 -47.45
N ILE A 61 8.82 18.13 -46.53
CA ILE A 61 7.69 18.81 -45.90
C ILE A 61 7.01 19.67 -46.98
N ARG A 62 5.79 19.29 -47.40
CA ARG A 62 4.90 20.22 -48.11
C ARG A 62 4.39 21.22 -47.07
N ASN A 63 4.86 22.46 -47.14
CA ASN A 63 4.19 23.57 -46.46
C ASN A 63 2.81 23.75 -47.10
N HIS A 64 1.77 23.24 -46.43
CA HIS A 64 0.43 23.80 -46.60
C HIS A 64 0.44 25.14 -45.88
N GLN A 65 0.29 26.23 -46.65
CA GLN A 65 -0.09 27.51 -46.08
C GLN A 65 -1.41 27.31 -45.33
N ILE A 66 -1.35 27.36 -44.01
CA ILE A 66 -2.53 27.51 -43.16
C ILE A 66 -3.01 28.93 -43.43
N SER A 67 -4.19 29.09 -44.01
CA SER A 67 -4.82 30.38 -44.21
C SER A 67 -5.05 31.06 -42.87
N ASP A 68 -4.66 32.34 -42.76
CA ASP A 68 -4.75 33.22 -41.58
C ASP A 68 -6.18 33.61 -41.16
N ASP A 69 -7.18 32.75 -41.36
CA ASP A 69 -8.55 32.97 -40.89
C ASP A 69 -8.85 32.10 -39.65
N PHE A 70 -8.03 32.26 -38.61
CA PHE A 70 -8.26 31.61 -37.32
C PHE A 70 -9.17 32.50 -36.45
N HIS A 71 -10.47 32.22 -36.47
CA HIS A 71 -11.43 32.94 -35.63
C HIS A 71 -11.32 32.50 -34.15
N PRO A 72 -10.97 33.41 -33.22
CA PRO A 72 -10.79 33.09 -31.79
C PRO A 72 -12.06 32.54 -31.12
N PHE A 73 -13.24 32.78 -31.72
CA PHE A 73 -14.53 32.27 -31.25
C PHE A 73 -14.63 30.73 -31.32
N ILE A 74 -13.94 30.07 -32.24
CA ILE A 74 -13.98 28.61 -32.36
C ILE A 74 -13.23 27.97 -31.20
N LEU A 75 -12.08 28.52 -30.79
CA LEU A 75 -11.29 28.03 -29.66
C LEU A 75 -12.04 28.19 -28.33
N ILE A 76 -12.70 29.33 -28.12
CA ILE A 76 -13.51 29.58 -26.92
C ILE A 76 -14.67 28.58 -26.83
N SER A 77 -15.32 28.30 -27.96
CA SER A 77 -16.43 27.33 -28.03
C SER A 77 -15.98 25.92 -27.66
N ILE A 78 -14.83 25.48 -28.19
CA ILE A 78 -14.26 24.16 -27.88
C ILE A 78 -13.88 24.09 -26.38
N PHE A 79 -13.27 25.15 -25.85
CA PHE A 79 -12.84 25.21 -24.45
C PHE A 79 -14.04 25.11 -23.48
N LEU A 80 -15.15 25.81 -23.78
CA LEU A 80 -16.37 25.74 -22.97
C LEU A 80 -17.03 24.36 -22.99
N VAL A 81 -17.01 23.68 -24.14
CA VAL A 81 -17.53 22.30 -24.25
C VAL A 81 -16.68 21.33 -23.42
N ILE A 82 -15.34 21.48 -23.44
CA ILE A 82 -14.44 20.65 -22.63
C ILE A 82 -14.68 20.86 -21.13
N ILE A 83 -14.80 22.12 -20.68
CA ILE A 83 -15.10 22.42 -19.26
C ILE A 83 -16.46 21.85 -18.86
N GLY A 84 -17.48 22.02 -19.71
CA GLY A 84 -18.82 21.46 -19.47
C GLY A 84 -18.80 19.93 -19.34
N ALA A 85 -18.03 19.25 -20.20
CA ALA A 85 -17.86 17.80 -20.15
C ALA A 85 -17.14 17.34 -18.86
N ILE A 86 -16.06 18.02 -18.46
CA ILE A 86 -15.34 17.74 -17.21
C ILE A 86 -16.27 17.94 -16.00
N PHE A 87 -17.05 19.03 -16.00
CA PHE A 87 -17.98 19.34 -14.92
C PHE A 87 -19.13 18.32 -14.84
N TYR A 88 -19.66 17.89 -15.99
CA TYR A 88 -20.68 16.85 -16.10
C TYR A 88 -20.18 15.48 -15.60
N ILE A 89 -18.96 15.08 -16.00
CA ILE A 89 -18.33 13.84 -15.53
C ILE A 89 -18.09 13.90 -14.00
N SER A 90 -17.63 15.03 -13.48
CA SER A 90 -17.42 15.24 -12.04
C SER A 90 -18.73 15.15 -11.23
N LEU A 91 -19.81 15.75 -11.75
CA LEU A 91 -21.14 15.67 -11.12
C LEU A 91 -21.74 14.27 -11.18
N ASN A 92 -21.54 13.53 -12.28
CA ASN A 92 -22.04 12.16 -12.40
C ASN A 92 -21.24 11.17 -11.55
N LYS A 93 -19.91 11.33 -11.41
CA LYS A 93 -19.13 10.58 -10.41
C LYS A 93 -19.71 10.77 -9.01
N LYS A 94 -19.98 12.02 -8.59
CA LYS A 94 -20.62 12.29 -7.29
C LYS A 94 -22.01 11.65 -7.14
N ARG A 95 -22.75 11.41 -8.23
CA ARG A 95 -24.06 10.76 -8.20
C ARG A 95 -23.97 9.23 -8.19
N GLU A 96 -23.02 8.62 -8.89
CA GLU A 96 -22.80 7.17 -8.84
C GLU A 96 -22.28 6.72 -7.47
N PHE A 97 -21.48 7.54 -6.79
CA PHE A 97 -21.04 7.30 -5.40
C PHE A 97 -22.21 7.20 -4.40
N LYS A 98 -23.36 7.85 -4.65
CA LYS A 98 -24.52 7.76 -3.75
C LYS A 98 -25.35 6.49 -3.91
N ASN A 99 -25.12 5.70 -4.95
CA ASN A 99 -25.98 4.55 -5.29
C ASN A 99 -25.24 3.19 -5.32
N SER A 100 -23.97 3.13 -4.92
CA SER A 100 -23.27 1.87 -4.68
C SER A 100 -23.70 1.27 -3.34
N THR A 101 -24.89 0.66 -3.29
CA THR A 101 -25.23 -0.31 -2.25
C THR A 101 -24.52 -1.63 -2.56
N LYS A 102 -23.19 -1.64 -2.46
CA LYS A 102 -22.45 -2.89 -2.27
C LYS A 102 -22.82 -3.39 -0.87
N SER A 103 -23.27 -4.64 -0.78
CA SER A 103 -23.45 -5.32 0.51
C SER A 103 -22.19 -5.15 1.37
N PRO A 104 -22.31 -4.90 2.68
CA PRO A 104 -21.14 -4.83 3.54
C PRO A 104 -20.36 -6.13 3.39
N LYS A 105 -19.08 -6.06 3.01
CA LYS A 105 -18.19 -7.21 3.17
C LYS A 105 -18.28 -7.61 4.64
N GLU A 106 -18.63 -8.86 4.92
CA GLU A 106 -18.55 -9.41 6.26
C GLU A 106 -17.07 -9.42 6.67
N PHE A 107 -16.68 -8.53 7.57
CA PHE A 107 -15.36 -8.54 8.20
C PHE A 107 -15.42 -9.42 9.46
N PRO A 108 -14.29 -10.00 9.91
CA PRO A 108 -14.30 -10.82 11.12
C PRO A 108 -14.82 -10.03 12.33
N LEU A 109 -15.36 -10.76 13.31
CA LEU A 109 -15.87 -10.19 14.55
C LEU A 109 -17.01 -9.17 14.38
N ASP A 110 -17.76 -9.22 13.27
CA ASP A 110 -18.79 -8.23 12.93
C ASP A 110 -18.26 -6.78 12.86
N LEU A 111 -16.96 -6.62 12.60
CA LEU A 111 -16.34 -5.33 12.38
C LEU A 111 -16.99 -4.66 11.16
N ARG A 112 -17.28 -3.38 11.28
CA ARG A 112 -17.84 -2.57 10.19
C ARG A 112 -17.40 -1.14 10.37
N VAL A 113 -17.20 -0.44 9.26
CA VAL A 113 -16.92 0.99 9.30
C VAL A 113 -18.08 1.72 9.98
N GLY A 114 -17.77 2.64 10.89
CA GLY A 114 -18.72 3.30 11.79
C GLY A 114 -19.19 2.46 12.98
N GLY A 115 -18.84 1.17 13.06
CA GLY A 115 -19.04 0.35 14.26
C GLY A 115 -18.14 0.78 15.41
N ILE A 116 -18.46 0.35 16.63
CA ILE A 116 -17.70 0.73 17.83
C ILE A 116 -16.83 -0.44 18.28
N VAL A 117 -15.57 -0.14 18.56
CA VAL A 117 -14.60 -1.06 19.16
C VAL A 117 -14.29 -0.55 20.56
N ASP A 118 -14.34 -1.44 21.54
CA ASP A 118 -13.96 -1.16 22.93
C ASP A 118 -12.93 -2.19 23.42
N VAL A 119 -11.71 -1.71 23.65
CA VAL A 119 -10.61 -2.46 24.24
C VAL A 119 -10.19 -1.90 25.60
N SER A 120 -11.06 -1.15 26.27
CA SER A 120 -10.75 -0.45 27.53
C SER A 120 -10.35 -1.40 28.67
N SER A 121 -10.80 -2.64 28.62
CA SER A 121 -10.46 -3.70 29.57
C SER A 121 -8.96 -3.99 29.65
N ILE A 122 -8.21 -3.78 28.55
CA ILE A 122 -6.76 -4.01 28.49
C ILE A 122 -5.98 -3.02 29.37
N GLN A 123 -6.55 -1.84 29.65
CA GLN A 123 -5.83 -0.72 30.23
C GLN A 123 -5.16 -1.09 31.57
N LYS A 124 -5.87 -1.83 32.43
CA LYS A 124 -5.33 -2.27 33.73
C LYS A 124 -4.05 -3.10 33.57
N ARG A 125 -4.04 -4.01 32.59
CA ARG A 125 -2.89 -4.85 32.27
C ARG A 125 -1.71 -4.03 31.77
N LEU A 126 -1.95 -3.07 30.88
CA LEU A 126 -0.89 -2.22 30.33
C LEU A 126 -0.29 -1.25 31.36
N LEU A 127 -1.11 -0.77 32.30
CA LEU A 127 -0.64 0.11 33.36
C LEU A 127 0.41 -0.55 34.27
N LEU A 128 0.35 -1.87 34.45
CA LEU A 128 1.38 -2.62 35.20
C LEU A 128 2.76 -2.52 34.56
N ASN A 129 2.82 -2.54 33.22
CA ASN A 129 4.05 -2.55 32.43
C ASN A 129 4.38 -1.21 31.77
N LYS A 130 3.61 -0.14 32.05
CA LYS A 130 3.68 1.16 31.36
C LYS A 130 5.08 1.76 31.28
N LYS A 131 5.92 1.59 32.31
CA LYS A 131 7.29 2.12 32.34
C LYS A 131 8.26 1.36 31.44
N ARG A 132 7.92 0.13 31.05
CA ARG A 132 8.78 -0.78 30.27
C ARG A 132 8.36 -0.83 28.80
N LEU A 133 7.07 -0.67 28.53
CA LEU A 133 6.53 -0.54 27.18
C LEU A 133 7.12 0.70 26.50
N GLN A 134 7.46 0.57 25.21
CA GLN A 134 7.69 1.73 24.36
C GLN A 134 6.37 2.26 23.78
N MET A 135 5.36 1.40 23.67
CA MET A 135 4.04 1.74 23.18
C MET A 135 3.41 2.82 24.05
N LYS A 136 3.00 3.93 23.41
CA LYS A 136 2.20 4.95 24.07
C LYS A 136 0.77 4.43 24.17
N ILE A 137 0.36 4.04 25.37
CA ILE A 137 -1.01 3.59 25.62
C ILE A 137 -1.97 4.75 25.31
N PRO A 138 -2.93 4.58 24.39
CA PRO A 138 -3.93 5.59 24.08
C PRO A 138 -4.73 5.99 25.33
N GLN A 139 -5.14 7.27 25.42
CA GLN A 139 -5.92 7.75 26.56
C GLN A 139 -7.33 7.15 26.58
N ASN A 140 -7.96 7.09 25.40
CA ASN A 140 -9.22 6.41 25.17
C ASN A 140 -8.94 5.06 24.48
N LEU A 141 -9.63 3.99 24.87
CA LEU A 141 -9.47 2.67 24.26
C LEU A 141 -10.80 2.19 23.67
N LYS A 142 -11.68 3.14 23.40
CA LYS A 142 -12.97 2.97 22.75
C LYS A 142 -13.08 3.97 21.62
N GLY A 143 -13.53 3.53 20.46
CA GLY A 143 -13.69 4.41 19.31
C GLY A 143 -14.52 3.80 18.19
N TYR A 144 -14.73 4.60 17.15
CA TYR A 144 -15.37 4.21 15.91
C TYR A 144 -14.34 3.66 14.93
N VAL A 145 -14.71 2.61 14.21
CA VAL A 145 -13.96 2.11 13.07
C VAL A 145 -14.03 3.14 11.94
N GLN A 146 -12.89 3.71 11.57
CA GLN A 146 -12.78 4.67 10.47
C GLN A 146 -12.51 3.98 9.14
N SER A 147 -11.68 2.94 9.17
CA SER A 147 -11.28 2.20 8.00
C SER A 147 -11.06 0.72 8.34
N VAL A 148 -11.24 -0.13 7.33
CA VAL A 148 -10.85 -1.54 7.39
C VAL A 148 -9.98 -1.84 6.18
N GLY A 149 -8.71 -2.14 6.46
CA GLY A 149 -7.75 -2.70 5.54
C GLY A 149 -7.83 -4.23 5.52
N PHE A 150 -7.76 -4.80 4.32
CA PHE A 150 -7.77 -6.24 4.10
C PHE A 150 -6.54 -6.67 3.31
N ILE A 151 -5.82 -7.66 3.84
CA ILE A 151 -4.67 -8.31 3.22
C ILE A 151 -4.98 -9.81 3.12
N GLU A 152 -4.90 -10.34 1.91
CA GLU A 152 -4.98 -11.78 1.66
C GLU A 152 -3.57 -12.34 1.46
N LEU A 153 -3.23 -13.36 2.23
CA LEU A 153 -1.96 -14.07 2.14
C LEU A 153 -2.18 -15.46 1.55
N ASP A 154 -1.07 -16.08 1.12
CA ASP A 154 -1.08 -17.50 0.76
C ASP A 154 -1.50 -18.36 1.98
N ASP A 155 -1.92 -19.60 1.75
CA ASP A 155 -2.32 -20.58 2.79
C ASP A 155 -3.59 -20.23 3.62
N GLU A 156 -4.57 -19.53 3.03
CA GLU A 156 -5.85 -19.18 3.69
C GLU A 156 -5.67 -18.30 4.94
N MET A 157 -4.58 -17.54 5.00
CA MET A 157 -4.35 -16.54 6.03
C MET A 157 -4.80 -15.16 5.54
N GLN A 158 -5.53 -14.45 6.39
CA GLN A 158 -6.01 -13.10 6.13
C GLN A 158 -5.63 -12.19 7.30
N ILE A 159 -5.25 -10.96 6.99
CA ILE A 159 -4.98 -9.93 7.98
C ILE A 159 -5.94 -8.77 7.74
N PHE A 160 -6.63 -8.36 8.79
CA PHE A 160 -7.49 -7.19 8.79
C PHE A 160 -6.87 -6.12 9.69
N ASN A 161 -6.52 -4.96 9.13
CA ASN A 161 -6.12 -3.81 9.92
C ASN A 161 -7.32 -2.87 10.05
N VAL A 162 -7.71 -2.55 11.27
CA VAL A 162 -8.91 -1.77 11.57
C VAL A 162 -8.48 -0.50 12.27
N ASP A 163 -8.62 0.62 11.59
CA ASP A 163 -8.25 1.92 12.15
C ASP A 163 -9.40 2.46 13.00
N VAL A 164 -9.11 2.84 14.24
CA VAL A 164 -10.09 3.24 15.24
C VAL A 164 -9.72 4.61 15.82
N SER A 165 -10.74 5.48 15.92
CA SER A 165 -10.61 6.83 16.48
C SER A 165 -11.80 7.20 17.36
N GLU A 166 -11.62 8.21 18.21
CA GLU A 166 -12.70 8.75 19.03
C GLU A 166 -13.82 9.35 18.17
N ASN A 167 -13.48 10.01 17.06
CA ASN A 167 -14.45 10.46 16.06
C ASN A 167 -14.17 9.84 14.70
N ILE A 168 -15.23 9.57 13.94
CA ILE A 168 -15.11 8.96 12.60
C ILE A 168 -14.36 9.85 11.60
N ASP A 169 -14.39 11.17 11.80
CA ASP A 169 -13.78 12.18 10.93
C ASP A 169 -12.35 12.58 11.35
N ASP A 170 -11.79 11.94 12.38
CA ASP A 170 -10.41 12.23 12.80
C ASP A 170 -9.42 11.86 11.69
N LYS A 171 -8.43 12.72 11.45
CA LYS A 171 -7.47 12.52 10.35
C LYS A 171 -6.48 11.39 10.59
N GLU A 172 -6.17 11.12 11.86
CA GLU A 172 -5.20 10.09 12.24
C GLU A 172 -5.89 9.11 13.19
N PRO A 173 -5.70 7.79 12.98
CA PRO A 173 -6.22 6.79 13.87
C PRO A 173 -5.61 6.92 15.25
N GLN A 174 -6.44 6.78 16.27
CA GLN A 174 -5.97 6.71 17.65
C GLN A 174 -5.19 5.40 17.89
N PHE A 175 -5.71 4.30 17.36
CA PHE A 175 -5.06 3.00 17.35
C PHE A 175 -5.57 2.17 16.18
N SER A 176 -4.87 1.08 15.85
CA SER A 176 -5.34 0.10 14.89
C SER A 176 -5.43 -1.27 15.55
N LEU A 177 -6.48 -2.03 15.24
CA LEU A 177 -6.51 -3.46 15.53
C LEU A 177 -6.00 -4.25 14.33
N GLN A 178 -5.09 -5.18 14.56
CA GLN A 178 -4.70 -6.17 13.56
C GLN A 178 -5.31 -7.51 13.94
N VAL A 179 -6.27 -7.98 13.15
CA VAL A 179 -6.94 -9.26 13.32
C VAL A 179 -6.34 -10.25 12.32
N GLU A 180 -5.72 -11.31 12.82
CA GLU A 180 -5.17 -12.40 12.01
C GLU A 180 -6.18 -13.54 11.99
N VAL A 181 -6.60 -13.92 10.79
CA VAL A 181 -7.53 -15.02 10.55
C VAL A 181 -6.80 -16.12 9.76
N VAL A 182 -6.86 -17.35 10.26
CA VAL A 182 -6.26 -18.52 9.62
C VAL A 182 -7.36 -19.56 9.47
N LYS A 183 -7.63 -20.01 8.24
CA LYS A 183 -8.68 -21.01 7.96
C LYS A 183 -10.05 -20.65 8.55
N LYS A 184 -10.38 -19.35 8.53
CA LYS A 184 -11.61 -18.73 9.09
C LYS A 184 -11.66 -18.59 10.61
N ASP A 185 -10.68 -19.10 11.35
CA ASP A 185 -10.58 -18.91 12.79
C ASP A 185 -9.67 -17.72 13.11
N ILE A 186 -10.02 -16.96 14.15
CA ILE A 186 -9.20 -15.84 14.61
C ILE A 186 -8.02 -16.42 15.38
N SER A 187 -6.82 -16.24 14.83
CA SER A 187 -5.57 -16.72 15.41
C SER A 187 -5.05 -15.75 16.47
N ALA A 188 -5.11 -14.45 16.18
CA ALA A 188 -4.64 -13.42 17.09
C ALA A 188 -5.29 -12.06 16.79
N VAL A 189 -5.43 -11.25 17.82
CA VAL A 189 -5.76 -9.83 17.69
C VAL A 189 -4.67 -9.01 18.37
N LYS A 190 -4.14 -8.01 17.70
CA LYS A 190 -3.10 -7.11 18.23
C LYS A 190 -3.59 -5.67 18.20
N LEU A 191 -3.35 -4.93 19.28
CA LEU A 191 -3.53 -3.48 19.32
C LEU A 191 -2.23 -2.83 18.87
N PHE A 192 -2.27 -1.97 17.87
CA PHE A 192 -1.13 -1.17 17.41
C PHE A 192 -1.38 0.32 17.60
N THR A 193 -0.31 1.07 17.89
CA THR A 193 -0.29 2.52 17.94
C THR A 193 0.86 3.05 17.09
N ASN A 194 0.71 4.25 16.56
CA ASN A 194 1.80 4.89 15.82
C ASN A 194 2.94 5.23 16.76
N TYR A 195 4.13 4.69 16.49
CA TYR A 195 5.36 5.07 17.20
C TYR A 195 6.04 6.26 16.50
N GLY A 196 6.01 6.27 15.17
CA GLY A 196 6.50 7.38 14.37
C GLY A 196 6.51 7.06 12.88
N ASN A 197 6.50 8.13 12.08
CA ASN A 197 6.73 8.07 10.64
C ASN A 197 8.09 8.68 10.34
N ILE A 198 8.84 8.03 9.45
CA ILE A 198 10.12 8.52 8.94
C ILE A 198 9.93 8.82 7.46
N TYR A 199 10.36 10.01 7.05
CA TYR A 199 10.28 10.47 5.67
C TYR A 199 11.70 10.53 5.12
N PRO A 200 12.17 9.48 4.42
CA PRO A 200 13.49 9.50 3.81
C PRO A 200 13.65 10.71 2.89
N LYS A 201 14.77 11.42 3.03
CA LYS A 201 15.02 12.70 2.33
C LYS A 201 15.42 12.49 0.88
N ASN A 202 15.89 11.30 0.55
CA ASN A 202 16.38 10.94 -0.78
C ASN A 202 16.29 9.42 -1.01
N ILE A 203 16.56 9.01 -2.25
CA ILE A 203 16.50 7.61 -2.68
C ILE A 203 17.51 6.74 -1.93
N ALA A 204 18.71 7.24 -1.62
CA ALA A 204 19.71 6.45 -0.90
C ALA A 204 19.24 6.12 0.53
N GLU A 205 18.67 7.08 1.25
CA GLU A 205 18.08 6.84 2.58
C GLU A 205 16.92 5.86 2.48
N TRP A 206 16.10 5.93 1.43
CA TRP A 206 15.03 4.96 1.17
C TRP A 206 15.57 3.54 0.94
N GLU A 207 16.60 3.40 0.11
CA GLU A 207 17.27 2.13 -0.18
C GLU A 207 17.93 1.54 1.07
N GLU A 208 18.50 2.36 1.97
CA GLU A 208 19.03 1.87 3.24
C GLU A 208 17.97 1.21 4.14
N TRP A 209 16.72 1.68 4.10
CA TRP A 209 15.62 1.04 4.83
C TRP A 209 15.25 -0.32 4.26
N ILE A 210 15.29 -0.45 2.94
CA ILE A 210 14.75 -1.60 2.22
C ILE A 210 15.84 -2.64 1.95
N ASP A 211 16.97 -2.24 1.39
CA ASP A 211 18.05 -3.12 0.94
C ASP A 211 19.32 -3.04 1.83
N GLY A 212 19.44 -2.02 2.68
CA GLY A 212 20.56 -1.86 3.59
C GLY A 212 21.81 -1.36 2.87
N ASN A 213 22.99 -1.64 3.42
CA ASN A 213 24.27 -1.36 2.78
C ASN A 213 25.34 -2.42 3.16
N GLU A 214 26.58 -2.24 2.69
CA GLU A 214 27.67 -3.20 2.93
C GLU A 214 28.00 -3.41 4.42
N GLU A 215 27.67 -2.46 5.28
CA GLU A 215 28.00 -2.47 6.71
C GLU A 215 26.79 -2.73 7.62
N LYS A 216 25.56 -2.61 7.09
CA LYS A 216 24.32 -2.66 7.87
C LYS A 216 23.24 -3.41 7.12
N GLN A 217 22.62 -4.37 7.80
CA GLN A 217 21.38 -4.99 7.32
C GLN A 217 20.29 -3.92 7.10
N PRO A 218 19.35 -4.15 6.16
CA PRO A 218 18.20 -3.29 6.03
C PRO A 218 17.39 -3.23 7.32
N ASN A 219 16.86 -2.05 7.60
CA ASN A 219 15.99 -1.85 8.75
C ASN A 219 14.67 -2.62 8.61
N ILE A 220 14.15 -2.77 7.38
CA ILE A 220 13.01 -3.64 7.09
C ILE A 220 13.55 -5.01 6.68
N GLY A 221 13.25 -6.00 7.51
CA GLY A 221 13.54 -7.39 7.25
C GLY A 221 14.92 -7.85 7.73
N GLY A 222 15.72 -6.97 8.33
CA GLY A 222 16.87 -7.39 9.14
C GLY A 222 16.47 -8.31 10.30
N THR A 223 17.42 -9.06 10.87
CA THR A 223 17.16 -10.00 11.97
C THR A 223 16.74 -9.29 13.27
N GLU A 224 17.19 -8.05 13.43
CA GLU A 224 16.93 -7.22 14.59
C GLU A 224 16.55 -5.80 14.17
N PHE A 225 15.80 -5.12 15.03
CA PHE A 225 15.47 -3.72 14.88
C PHE A 225 15.79 -2.97 16.18
N ILE A 226 16.72 -2.02 16.09
CA ILE A 226 17.11 -1.19 17.23
C ILE A 226 16.45 0.17 17.08
N THR A 227 15.56 0.49 18.01
CA THR A 227 14.89 1.80 18.08
C THR A 227 15.87 2.93 18.41
N GLN A 228 15.46 4.17 18.16
CA GLN A 228 16.24 5.37 18.52
C GLN A 228 16.57 5.48 20.02
N THR A 229 15.78 4.84 20.88
CA THR A 229 16.01 4.77 22.34
C THR A 229 16.98 3.65 22.74
N GLY A 230 17.52 2.91 21.78
CA GLY A 230 18.47 1.81 21.99
C GLY A 230 17.82 0.47 22.35
N ILE A 231 16.49 0.37 22.30
CA ILE A 231 15.79 -0.88 22.55
C ILE A 231 15.81 -1.76 21.32
N ASN A 232 16.21 -3.02 21.53
CA ASN A 232 16.28 -4.06 20.51
C ASN A 232 14.98 -4.88 20.44
N TYR A 233 14.59 -5.24 19.22
CA TYR A 233 13.51 -6.17 18.91
C TYR A 233 14.01 -7.23 17.93
N HIS A 234 13.57 -8.47 18.08
CA HIS A 234 13.96 -9.57 17.22
C HIS A 234 12.88 -9.87 16.18
N ARG A 235 13.28 -10.21 14.95
CA ARG A 235 12.34 -10.50 13.87
C ARG A 235 11.50 -11.73 14.19
N VAL A 236 10.17 -11.60 14.06
CA VAL A 236 9.19 -12.67 14.31
C VAL A 236 9.04 -13.54 13.07
N TRP A 237 8.89 -12.93 11.91
CA TRP A 237 8.71 -13.65 10.65
C TRP A 237 10.02 -14.30 10.20
N ASN A 238 9.96 -15.61 9.95
CA ASN A 238 11.13 -16.44 9.62
C ASN A 238 12.31 -16.20 10.58
N SER A 239 12.04 -16.25 11.88
CA SER A 239 13.00 -16.01 12.96
C SER A 239 14.23 -16.95 12.96
N GLY A 240 14.17 -18.07 12.24
CA GLY A 240 15.27 -19.02 12.08
C GLY A 240 16.20 -18.77 10.89
N SER A 241 16.00 -17.71 10.12
CA SER A 241 16.86 -17.34 8.98
C SER A 241 17.74 -16.15 9.31
N ASP A 242 19.02 -16.21 8.95
CA ASP A 242 19.92 -15.04 9.03
C ASP A 242 19.79 -14.12 7.80
N GLU A 243 19.03 -14.56 6.79
CA GLU A 243 18.77 -13.78 5.58
C GLU A 243 17.80 -12.63 5.87
N VAL A 244 17.82 -11.61 5.01
CA VAL A 244 16.82 -10.54 5.02
C VAL A 244 15.46 -11.13 4.64
N VAL A 245 14.48 -11.01 5.53
CA VAL A 245 13.12 -11.50 5.31
C VAL A 245 12.14 -10.36 5.46
N ARG A 246 11.43 -10.06 4.36
CA ARG A 246 10.40 -9.04 4.30
C ARG A 246 9.20 -9.57 3.54
N SER A 247 8.02 -9.14 3.94
CA SER A 247 6.78 -9.56 3.29
C SER A 247 6.16 -8.38 2.56
N LYS A 248 5.92 -8.56 1.27
CA LYS A 248 5.24 -7.56 0.45
C LYS A 248 3.76 -7.88 0.39
N PHE A 249 2.93 -6.92 0.74
CA PHE A 249 1.48 -7.06 0.73
C PHE A 249 0.83 -5.94 -0.05
N ILE A 250 -0.35 -6.23 -0.58
CA ILE A 250 -1.28 -5.24 -1.11
C ILE A 250 -2.45 -5.22 -0.14
N GLU A 251 -2.64 -4.11 0.54
CA GLU A 251 -3.73 -3.88 1.45
C GLU A 251 -4.83 -3.10 0.73
N LYS A 252 -6.06 -3.64 0.77
CA LYS A 252 -7.26 -2.97 0.27
C LYS A 252 -7.97 -2.29 1.42
N ILE A 253 -7.93 -0.97 1.46
CA ILE A 253 -8.52 -0.16 2.52
C ILE A 253 -9.89 0.34 2.08
N ILE A 254 -10.90 0.16 2.92
CA ILE A 254 -12.24 0.70 2.77
C ILE A 254 -12.47 1.69 3.92
N ASN A 255 -12.86 2.93 3.62
CA ASN A 255 -13.08 3.98 4.62
C ASN A 255 -14.57 4.32 4.82
N ASN A 256 -14.85 5.30 5.68
CA ASN A 256 -16.20 5.76 6.05
C ASN A 256 -17.02 6.41 4.93
N ILE A 257 -16.39 6.71 3.79
CA ILE A 257 -17.05 7.22 2.59
C ILE A 257 -17.08 6.18 1.46
N ASP A 258 -16.85 4.90 1.80
CA ASP A 258 -16.78 3.75 0.89
C ASP A 258 -15.77 3.94 -0.26
N GLU A 259 -14.75 4.78 -0.05
CA GLU A 259 -13.62 4.86 -0.96
C GLU A 259 -12.70 3.65 -0.73
N GLU A 260 -12.41 2.95 -1.82
CA GLU A 260 -11.45 1.86 -1.85
C GLU A 260 -10.08 2.40 -2.29
N LYS A 261 -9.04 2.11 -1.51
CA LYS A 261 -7.65 2.45 -1.82
C LYS A 261 -6.77 1.22 -1.66
N ASP A 262 -5.91 0.98 -2.65
CA ASP A 262 -4.87 -0.04 -2.55
C ASP A 262 -3.58 0.61 -2.03
N VAL A 263 -3.00 0.01 -0.99
CA VAL A 263 -1.70 0.40 -0.43
C VAL A 263 -0.75 -0.76 -0.60
N VAL A 264 0.42 -0.48 -1.19
CA VAL A 264 1.49 -1.47 -1.30
C VAL A 264 2.47 -1.21 -0.16
N SER A 265 2.77 -2.26 0.60
CA SER A 265 3.76 -2.18 1.66
C SER A 265 4.67 -3.39 1.68
N ILE A 266 5.93 -3.15 2.04
CA ILE A 266 6.90 -4.14 2.45
C ILE A 266 7.02 -3.97 3.96
N THR A 267 6.64 -5.02 4.67
CA THR A 267 6.54 -5.01 6.13
C THR A 267 7.45 -6.06 6.74
N SER A 268 7.91 -5.77 7.94
CA SER A 268 8.53 -6.76 8.83
C SER A 268 8.00 -6.58 10.25
N LEU A 269 7.73 -7.71 10.89
CA LEU A 269 7.25 -7.76 12.27
C LEU A 269 8.37 -8.23 13.18
N TYR A 270 8.61 -7.46 14.22
CA TYR A 270 9.57 -7.71 15.28
C TYR A 270 8.84 -7.84 16.62
N SER A 271 9.50 -8.45 17.60
CA SER A 271 8.97 -8.55 18.95
C SER A 271 10.08 -8.50 19.99
N ARG A 272 9.69 -8.14 21.21
CA ARG A 272 10.51 -8.31 22.40
C ARG A 272 9.62 -8.76 23.56
N GLU A 273 10.20 -9.53 24.46
CA GLU A 273 9.54 -9.98 25.68
C GLU A 273 9.70 -8.93 26.79
N ILE A 274 8.63 -8.66 27.52
CA ILE A 274 8.57 -7.72 28.65
C ILE A 274 7.82 -8.42 29.78
N GLU A 275 8.56 -9.13 30.63
CA GLU A 275 8.00 -9.99 31.68
C GLU A 275 6.94 -10.95 31.12
N ASN A 276 5.65 -10.66 31.34
CA ASN A 276 4.52 -11.49 30.92
C ASN A 276 3.81 -10.92 29.68
N GLU A 277 4.49 -10.04 28.94
CA GLU A 277 3.97 -9.37 27.75
C GLU A 277 4.92 -9.52 26.57
N ILE A 278 4.34 -9.51 25.37
CA ILE A 278 5.11 -9.41 24.13
C ILE A 278 4.74 -8.09 23.48
N GLU A 279 5.73 -7.22 23.30
CA GLU A 279 5.58 -6.00 22.55
C GLU A 279 6.09 -6.23 21.13
N TYR A 280 5.22 -5.96 20.17
CA TYR A 280 5.48 -6.07 18.75
C TYR A 280 5.89 -4.72 18.18
N LEU A 281 6.75 -4.75 17.17
CA LEU A 281 7.14 -3.59 16.39
C LEU A 281 6.95 -3.95 14.92
N SER A 282 6.04 -3.25 14.25
CA SER A 282 5.84 -3.36 12.80
C SER A 282 6.57 -2.22 12.12
N VAL A 283 7.45 -2.55 11.18
CA VAL A 283 8.10 -1.58 10.30
C VAL A 283 7.60 -1.82 8.89
N SER A 284 7.02 -0.81 8.27
CA SER A 284 6.45 -0.90 6.93
C SER A 284 6.92 0.27 6.10
N ASN A 285 7.37 0.06 4.87
CA ASN A 285 7.34 1.15 3.89
C ASN A 285 5.90 1.26 3.38
N ILE A 286 5.42 2.48 3.26
CA ILE A 286 4.11 2.78 2.71
C ILE A 286 4.37 3.50 1.39
N GLU A 287 3.90 2.89 0.30
CA GLU A 287 3.82 3.49 -1.02
C GLU A 287 2.34 3.53 -1.41
N ASP A 288 1.80 4.73 -1.57
CA ASP A 288 0.40 4.91 -1.95
C ASP A 288 0.24 5.54 -3.34
N SER A 289 -0.99 5.48 -3.87
CA SER A 289 -1.34 6.01 -5.19
C SER A 289 -1.18 7.53 -5.33
N GLU A 290 -1.02 8.25 -4.22
CA GLU A 290 -0.80 9.70 -4.17
C GLU A 290 0.70 10.05 -4.09
N MET A 291 1.57 9.04 -4.20
CA MET A 291 3.02 9.12 -4.05
C MET A 291 3.47 9.58 -2.65
N ASN A 292 2.65 9.32 -1.63
CA ASN A 292 3.11 9.44 -0.24
C ASN A 292 4.01 8.23 0.05
N ASN A 293 5.31 8.50 0.17
CA ASN A 293 6.33 7.50 0.46
C ASN A 293 6.94 7.78 1.84
N PHE A 294 6.71 6.88 2.80
CA PHE A 294 7.27 7.01 4.14
C PHE A 294 7.44 5.64 4.80
N ILE A 295 8.25 5.58 5.85
CA ILE A 295 8.37 4.41 6.71
C ILE A 295 7.46 4.61 7.91
N GLN A 296 6.51 3.71 8.09
CA GLN A 296 5.64 3.67 9.25
C GLN A 296 6.21 2.70 10.29
N ILE A 297 6.31 3.15 11.53
CA ILE A 297 6.68 2.30 12.67
C ILE A 297 5.50 2.27 13.63
N ARG A 298 4.96 1.08 13.87
CA ARG A 298 3.88 0.85 14.84
C ARG A 298 4.36 -0.05 15.96
N LEU A 299 3.94 0.25 17.18
CA LEU A 299 4.15 -0.61 18.34
C LEU A 299 2.84 -1.22 18.77
N GLY A 300 2.87 -2.49 19.14
CA GLY A 300 1.66 -3.19 19.49
C GLY A 300 1.82 -4.29 20.50
N ILE A 301 0.69 -4.83 20.92
CA ILE A 301 0.55 -5.82 21.98
C ILE A 301 -0.61 -6.75 21.62
N VAL A 302 -0.59 -7.98 22.13
CA VAL A 302 -1.72 -8.90 21.95
C VAL A 302 -2.91 -8.46 22.79
N ILE A 303 -4.11 -8.56 22.22
CA ILE A 303 -5.40 -8.49 22.92
C ILE A 303 -5.86 -9.91 23.24
N ARG A 304 -6.23 -10.17 24.50
CA ARG A 304 -6.67 -11.48 24.97
C ARG A 304 -8.18 -11.68 24.70
N GLU A 305 -8.63 -12.93 24.73
CA GLU A 305 -9.97 -13.39 24.31
C GLU A 305 -11.17 -12.69 25.00
N ASN A 306 -10.96 -12.00 26.12
CA ASN A 306 -12.00 -11.24 26.85
C ASN A 306 -11.70 -9.75 26.95
N GLU A 307 -10.76 -9.25 26.15
CA GLU A 307 -10.32 -7.86 26.19
C GLU A 307 -10.85 -7.01 25.01
N LEU A 308 -11.58 -7.63 24.09
CA LEU A 308 -12.19 -6.97 22.94
C LEU A 308 -13.70 -7.08 22.98
N GLU A 309 -14.38 -5.95 22.88
CA GLU A 309 -15.82 -5.85 22.69
C GLU A 309 -16.12 -5.03 21.43
N ILE A 310 -17.11 -5.48 20.64
CA ILE A 310 -17.55 -4.81 19.41
C ILE A 310 -19.05 -4.55 19.55
N VAL A 311 -19.46 -3.30 19.26
CA VAL A 311 -20.83 -2.78 19.49
C VAL A 311 -21.42 -2.22 18.20
#